data_AF-A0A0C9T1V3-F1
#
_entry.id   AF-A0A0C9T1V3-F1
#
_cell.length_a   1.000
_cell.length_b   1.000
_cell.length_c   1.000
_cell.angle_alpha   90.00
_cell.angle_beta   90.00
_cell.angle_gamma   90.00
#
_symmetry.space_group_name_H-M   'P 1'
#
loop_
_entity.id
_entity.type
_entity.pdbx_description
1 polymer ?
#
loop_
_entity_poly.entity_id
_entity_poly.type
_entity_poly.pdbx_seq_one_letter_code
_entity_poly.pdbx_strand_id
1 'polypeptide(L)' 'NPDDDRAHRNLCLLTRDLMYVMEAVRAVRDGDFGRIEDMLGTLTCIFRGSGGCQYATEMLHFIMNLKKVWTPAFAY' A
#
# COMPACT_ATOMS: atom_id res chain seq x y z
N ASN A 1 -19.12 20.78 15.56
CA ASN A 1 -19.09 19.56 16.39
C ASN A 1 -17.95 18.67 15.89
N PRO A 2 -17.07 18.06 16.70
CA PRO A 2 -16.05 17.12 16.18
C PRO A 2 -16.65 15.89 15.47
N ASP A 3 -17.96 15.66 15.61
CA ASP A 3 -18.76 14.71 14.83
C ASP A 3 -19.41 15.29 13.55
N ASP A 4 -19.35 16.60 13.30
CA ASP A 4 -20.12 17.28 12.21
C ASP A 4 -19.66 16.93 10.81
N ASP A 5 -18.43 16.42 10.62
CA ASP A 5 -17.94 16.18 9.27
C ASP A 5 -17.26 14.82 9.07
N ARG A 6 -17.95 13.79 9.56
CA ARG A 6 -17.59 12.40 9.29
C ARG A 6 -17.58 12.11 7.78
N ALA A 7 -18.46 12.77 7.01
CA ALA A 7 -18.54 12.62 5.56
C ALA A 7 -17.29 13.15 4.86
N HIS A 8 -16.85 14.38 5.14
CA HIS A 8 -15.61 14.94 4.58
C HIS A 8 -14.39 14.14 5.01
N ARG A 9 -14.31 13.73 6.28
CA ARG A 9 -13.20 12.90 6.77
C ARG A 9 -13.12 11.57 6.00
N ASN A 10 -14.25 10.90 5.81
CA ASN A 10 -14.31 9.66 5.03
C ASN A 10 -13.97 9.90 3.56
N LEU A 11 -14.41 11.01 2.97
CA LEU A 11 -14.07 11.37 1.60
C LEU A 11 -12.57 11.60 1.43
N CYS A 12 -11.92 12.28 2.38
CA CYS A 12 -10.47 12.49 2.37
C CYS A 12 -9.70 11.17 2.49
N LEU A 13 -10.14 10.26 3.36
CA LEU A 13 -9.54 8.92 3.50
C LEU A 13 -9.74 8.09 2.23
N LEU A 14 -10.93 8.09 1.65
CA LEU A 14 -11.23 7.40 0.39
C LEU A 14 -10.40 7.96 -0.77
N THR A 15 -10.28 9.29 -0.87
CA THR A 15 -9.49 9.95 -1.92
C THR A 15 -8.02 9.58 -1.80
N ARG A 16 -7.47 9.56 -0.58
CA ARG A 16 -6.12 9.08 -0.30
C ARG A 16 -5.93 7.63 -0.78
N ASP A 17 -6.84 6.73 -0.41
CA ASP A 17 -6.73 5.32 -0.74
C ASP A 17 -6.85 5.09 -2.26
N LEU A 18 -7.73 5.82 -2.94
CA LEU A 18 -7.85 5.79 -4.41
C LEU A 18 -6.58 6.27 -5.11
N MET A 19 -5.91 7.31 -4.59
CA MET A 19 -4.65 7.77 -5.16
C MET A 19 -3.56 6.70 -5.08
N TYR A 20 -3.47 5.95 -3.97
CA TYR A 20 -2.54 4.83 -3.86
C TYR A 20 -2.88 3.68 -4.83
N VAL A 21 -4.16 3.36 -5.00
CA VAL A 21 -4.60 2.33 -5.97
C VAL A 21 -4.27 2.75 -7.40
N MET A 22 -4.53 4.01 -7.76
CA MET A 22 -4.20 4.53 -9.09
C MET A 22 -2.70 4.45 -9.38
N GLU A 23 -1.87 4.82 -8.39
CA GLU A 23 -0.43 4.74 -8.53
C GLU A 23 0.06 3.29 -8.65
N ALA A 24 -0.50 2.36 -7.86
CA ALA A 24 -0.21 0.94 -7.97
C ALA A 24 -0.53 0.38 -9.37
N VAL A 25 -1.71 0.72 -9.91
CA VAL A 25 -2.12 0.30 -11.27
C VAL A 25 -1.17 0.87 -12.33
N ARG A 26 -0.74 2.12 -12.18
CA ARG A 26 0.21 2.75 -13.10
C ARG A 26 1.59 2.11 -13.02
N ALA A 27 2.14 1.93 -11.82
CA ALA A 27 3.45 1.31 -11.63
C ALA A 27 3.50 -0.12 -12.19
N VAL A 28 2.44 -0.92 -11.98
CA VAL A 28 2.30 -2.25 -12.59
C VAL A 28 2.27 -2.19 -14.10
N ARG A 29 1.51 -1.25 -14.68
CA ARG A 29 1.44 -1.07 -16.14
C ARG A 29 2.77 -0.62 -16.73
N ASP A 30 3.48 0.28 -16.05
CA ASP A 30 4.76 0.82 -16.49
C ASP A 30 5.91 -0.20 -16.28
N GLY A 31 5.67 -1.27 -15.51
CA GLY A 31 6.67 -2.29 -15.17
C GLY A 31 7.74 -1.81 -14.19
N ASP A 32 7.50 -0.68 -13.52
CA ASP A 32 8.44 -0.07 -12.58
C ASP A 32 8.29 -0.70 -11.20
N PHE A 33 9.12 -1.72 -10.94
CA PHE A 33 9.08 -2.45 -9.67
C PHE A 33 9.55 -1.60 -8.48
N GLY A 34 10.43 -0.61 -8.70
CA GLY A 34 10.88 0.28 -7.62
C GLY A 34 9.71 1.08 -7.05
N ARG A 35 8.88 1.67 -7.94
CA ARG A 35 7.64 2.36 -7.52
C ARG A 35 6.66 1.41 -6.83
N ILE A 36 6.56 0.16 -7.28
CA ILE A 36 5.72 -0.85 -6.62
C ILE A 36 6.20 -1.09 -5.18
N GLU A 37 7.50 -1.34 -4.99
CA GLU A 37 8.10 -1.61 -3.69
C GLU A 37 7.87 -0.46 -2.70
N ASP A 38 8.07 0.79 -3.14
CA ASP A 38 7.88 1.99 -2.33
C ASP A 38 6.47 2.08 -1.74
N MET A 39 5.45 1.59 -2.46
CA MET A 39 4.05 1.64 -2.04
C MET A 39 3.61 0.48 -1.14
N LEU A 40 4.33 -0.66 -1.13
CA LEU A 40 3.89 -1.87 -0.42
C LEU A 40 3.69 -1.63 1.08
N GLY A 41 4.55 -0.84 1.71
CA GLY A 41 4.44 -0.52 3.13
C GLY A 41 3.15 0.25 3.43
N THR A 42 2.82 1.26 2.62
CA THR A 42 1.62 2.08 2.81
C THR A 42 0.35 1.26 2.56
N LEU A 43 0.33 0.44 1.52
CA LEU A 43 -0.79 -0.47 1.24
C LEU A 43 -1.00 -1.45 2.41
N THR A 44 0.07 -1.98 3.01
CA THR A 44 -0.02 -2.87 4.18
C THR A 44 -0.71 -2.17 5.36
N CYS A 45 -0.36 -0.91 5.62
CA CYS A 45 -1.01 -0.10 6.65
C CYS A 45 -2.50 0.16 6.35
N ILE A 46 -2.85 0.40 5.09
CA ILE A 46 -4.26 0.59 4.66
C ILE A 46 -5.07 -0.69 4.93
N PHE A 47 -4.56 -1.87 4.52
CA PHE A 47 -5.24 -3.14 4.79
C PHE A 47 -5.36 -3.44 6.29
N ARG A 48 -4.33 -3.12 7.08
CA ARG A 48 -4.40 -3.31 8.53
C ARG A 48 -5.43 -2.38 9.17
N GLY A 49 -5.51 -1.14 8.72
CA GLY A 49 -6.45 -0.13 9.22
C GLY A 49 -7.91 -0.38 8.83
N SER A 50 -8.15 -1.04 7.69
CA SER A 50 -9.49 -1.38 7.21
C SER A 50 -10.07 -2.68 7.77
N GLY A 51 -9.29 -3.43 8.56
CA GLY A 51 -9.66 -4.76 9.08
C GLY A 51 -9.28 -5.92 8.15
N GLY A 52 -8.64 -5.65 7.01
CA GLY A 52 -8.04 -6.62 6.09
C GLY A 52 -6.75 -7.24 6.63
N CYS A 53 -6.77 -7.78 7.85
CA CYS A 53 -5.59 -8.28 8.55
C CYS A 53 -4.89 -9.43 7.82
N GLN A 54 -5.62 -10.25 7.07
CA GLN A 54 -5.05 -11.34 6.27
C GLN A 54 -4.14 -10.79 5.15
N TYR A 55 -4.66 -9.82 4.39
CA TYR A 55 -3.91 -9.14 3.33
C TYR A 55 -2.71 -8.37 3.87
N ALA A 56 -2.87 -7.71 5.02
CA ALA A 56 -1.74 -7.03 5.67
C ALA A 56 -0.62 -8.01 6.06
N THR A 57 -0.98 -9.19 6.58
CA THR A 57 0.00 -10.24 6.91
C THR A 57 0.69 -10.77 5.65
N GLU A 58 -0.06 -11.08 4.59
CA GLU A 58 0.51 -11.54 3.32
C GLU A 58 1.44 -10.51 2.68
N MET A 59 1.05 -9.23 2.69
CA MET A 59 1.91 -8.15 2.19
C MET A 59 3.18 -7.99 3.02
N LEU A 60 3.09 -8.14 4.34
CA LEU A 60 4.27 -8.12 5.20
C LEU A 60 5.22 -9.29 4.88
N HIS A 61 4.68 -10.49 4.67
CA HIS A 61 5.47 -11.63 4.20
C HIS A 61 6.12 -11.35 2.84
N PHE A 62 5.38 -10.75 1.91
CA PHE A 62 5.90 -10.36 0.61
C PHE A 62 7.07 -9.37 0.74
N ILE A 63 6.90 -8.26 1.47
CA ILE A 63 7.97 -7.26 1.72
C ILE A 63 9.19 -7.91 2.38
N MET A 64 8.99 -8.79 3.36
CA MET A 64 10.10 -9.47 4.01
C MET A 64 10.85 -10.39 3.04
N ASN A 65 10.14 -11.09 2.16
CA ASN A 65 10.78 -11.90 1.12
C ASN A 65 11.56 -11.03 0.12
N LEU A 66 11.02 -9.89 -0.29
CA LEU A 66 11.74 -8.95 -1.15
C LEU A 66 13.04 -8.45 -0.50
N LYS A 67 13.02 -8.11 0.80
CA LYS A 67 14.17 -7.50 1.49
C LYS A 67 15.18 -8.49 2.06
N LYS A 68 14.74 -9.70 2.43
CA LYS A 68 15.56 -10.70 3.13
C LYS A 68 15.91 -11.90 2.25
N VAL A 69 15.04 -12.27 1.31
CA VAL A 69 15.18 -13.50 0.52
C VAL A 69 15.72 -13.20 -0.88
N TRP A 70 15.39 -12.06 -1.49
CA TRP A 70 16.06 -11.65 -2.72
C TRP A 70 17.51 -11.26 -2.44
N THR A 71 18.42 -11.87 -3.18
CA THR A 71 19.86 -11.67 -3.03
C THR A 71 20.24 -10.24 -3.42
N PRO A 72 21.35 -9.68 -2.90
CA PRO A 72 21.80 -8.33 -3.23
C PRO A 72 21.97 -8.06 -4.74
N ALA A 73 22.10 -9.10 -5.55
CA ALA A 73 22.12 -9.03 -7.01
C ALA A 73 20.83 -8.44 -7.62
N PHE A 74 19.71 -8.48 -6.89
CA PHE A 74 18.41 -7.93 -7.31
C PHE A 74 18.08 -6.57 -6.66
N ALA A 75 18.87 -6.10 -5.69
CA ALA A 75 18.60 -4.89 -4.91
C ALA A 75 19.24 -3.62 -5.51
N TYR A 76 19.37 -3.56 -6.84
CA TYR A 76 20.13 -2.54 -7.57
C TYR A 76 19.58 -1.12 -7.36
#